data_AF-A0A2G4I801-F1
#
_entry.id   AF-A0A2G4I801-F1
#
_cell.length_a   1.000
_cell.length_b   1.000
_cell.length_c   1.000
_cell.angle_alpha   90.00
_cell.angle_beta   90.00
_cell.angle_gamma   90.00
#
_symmetry.space_group_name_H-M   'P 1'
#
loop_
_entity.id
_entity.type
_entity.pdbx_description
1 polymer ?
#
loop_
_entity_poly.entity_id
_entity_poly.type
_entity_poly.pdbx_seq_one_letter_code
_entity_poly.pdbx_strand_id
1 'polypeptide(L)'
;QIAFPPGIPFHRLKSLEENWPYKGKTSYAFPHDHGYQFRGYHLDAARRPTFLYNYGDIAVQDYFEDARDKQGKAYFKRTLRFETPTEQTPFYFRAAAGKNITARSERSFGTAALQLRITSDHKGIVREGNAGEVLIPLTLPKGRSTLTLEYQW
;
A
#
# COMPACT_ATOMS: atom_id res chain seq x y z
N GLN A 1 -6.97 15.73 3.98
CA GLN A 1 -6.77 15.02 2.70
C GLN A 1 -6.11 13.69 3.01
N ILE A 2 -6.61 12.57 2.46
CA ILE A 2 -5.84 11.33 2.42
C ILE A 2 -4.94 11.40 1.19
N ALA A 3 -3.66 11.10 1.37
CA ALA A 3 -2.69 10.96 0.29
C ALA A 3 -2.11 9.54 0.31
N PHE A 4 -1.37 9.18 -0.73
CA PHE A 4 -0.46 8.05 -0.60
C PHE A 4 0.47 8.31 0.58
N PRO A 5 0.62 7.33 1.49
CA PRO A 5 1.40 7.53 2.69
C PRO A 5 2.88 7.74 2.31
N PRO A 6 3.57 8.73 2.89
CA PRO A 6 4.97 8.98 2.62
C PRO A 6 5.86 7.87 3.20
N GLY A 7 6.97 7.55 2.52
CA GLY A 7 7.94 6.57 3.01
C GLY A 7 7.61 5.13 2.60
N ILE A 8 7.96 4.18 3.47
CA ILE A 8 7.87 2.76 3.14
C ILE A 8 6.41 2.29 3.15
N PRO A 9 5.92 1.60 2.10
CA PRO A 9 4.55 1.12 2.04
C PRO A 9 4.28 -0.13 2.87
N PHE A 10 5.33 -0.89 3.23
CA PHE A 10 5.23 -2.15 3.96
C PHE A 10 5.96 -2.11 5.30
N HIS A 11 5.44 -2.83 6.29
CA HIS A 11 6.16 -3.03 7.55
C HIS A 11 5.72 -4.30 8.29
N ARG A 12 6.59 -4.82 9.16
CA ARG A 12 6.33 -5.95 10.04
C ARG A 12 6.12 -5.40 11.45
N LEU A 13 4.88 -4.99 11.75
CA LEU A 13 4.51 -4.48 13.07
C LEU A 13 4.37 -5.66 14.05
N LYS A 14 4.96 -5.53 15.24
CA LYS A 14 4.75 -6.48 16.35
C LYS A 14 3.39 -6.30 17.01
N SER A 15 2.87 -5.08 16.99
CA SER A 15 1.54 -4.73 17.49
C SER A 15 1.01 -3.48 16.79
N LEU A 16 -0.29 -3.18 16.93
CA LEU A 16 -0.88 -2.02 16.25
C LEU A 16 -0.42 -0.68 16.85
N GLU A 17 0.08 -0.70 18.08
CA GLU A 17 0.61 0.46 18.80
C GLU A 17 2.01 0.88 18.33
N GLU A 18 2.73 0.01 17.58
CA GLU A 18 4.04 0.36 17.03
C GLU A 18 3.93 1.45 15.95
N ASN A 19 4.86 2.41 16.01
CA ASN A 19 4.95 3.47 15.02
C ASN A 19 5.28 2.91 13.63
N TRP A 20 4.65 3.46 12.60
CA TRP A 20 5.10 3.19 11.24
C TRP A 20 6.50 3.79 11.01
N PRO A 21 7.44 3.08 10.34
CA PRO A 21 8.76 3.64 10.05
C PRO A 21 8.64 4.92 9.25
N TYR A 22 9.26 5.98 9.76
CA TYR A 22 9.31 7.26 9.07
C TYR A 22 10.74 7.79 9.08
N LYS A 23 11.09 8.54 8.03
CA LYS A 23 12.36 9.27 8.00
C LYS A 23 12.23 10.48 8.92
N GLY A 24 12.84 10.41 10.11
CA GLY A 24 13.10 11.59 10.94
C GLY A 24 14.16 12.51 10.31
N LYS A 25 14.49 13.62 10.97
CA LYS A 25 15.66 14.46 10.62
C LYS A 25 16.95 13.67 10.90
N THR A 26 17.35 12.82 9.98
CA THR A 26 18.49 11.89 10.14
C THR A 26 19.34 11.85 8.88
N SER A 27 20.62 11.47 9.04
CA SER A 27 21.64 11.46 7.98
C SER A 27 21.83 10.10 7.29
N TYR A 28 21.01 9.08 7.59
CA TYR A 28 21.14 7.73 7.02
C TYR A 28 20.15 7.44 5.89
N ALA A 29 20.37 6.30 5.21
CA ALA A 29 19.67 5.87 4.01
C ALA A 29 18.31 5.22 4.32
N PHE A 30 17.39 5.96 4.92
CA PHE A 30 15.97 5.58 4.84
C PHE A 30 15.49 5.80 3.39
N PRO A 31 14.86 4.82 2.74
CA PRO A 31 14.29 3.58 3.31
C PRO A 31 15.15 2.29 3.15
N HIS A 32 16.37 2.38 2.62
CA HIS A 32 17.25 1.23 2.35
C HIS A 32 17.56 0.38 3.60
N ASP A 33 17.76 1.00 4.75
CA ASP A 33 18.08 0.28 6.00
C ASP A 33 16.92 -0.62 6.50
N HIS A 34 15.72 -0.44 5.93
CA HIS A 34 14.56 -1.31 6.16
C HIS A 34 14.32 -2.31 5.02
N GLY A 35 15.31 -2.49 4.15
CA GLY A 35 15.27 -3.45 3.04
C GLY A 35 14.57 -2.94 1.79
N TYR A 36 14.06 -1.70 1.76
CA TYR A 36 13.46 -1.14 0.55
C TYR A 36 14.55 -0.85 -0.49
N GLN A 37 14.41 -1.36 -1.71
CA GLN A 37 15.36 -1.08 -2.79
C GLN A 37 14.60 -0.92 -4.10
N PHE A 38 14.54 0.30 -4.63
CA PHE A 38 13.93 0.55 -5.93
C PHE A 38 14.78 -0.08 -7.05
N ARG A 39 14.14 -0.88 -7.90
CA ARG A 39 14.78 -1.63 -8.99
C ARG A 39 14.45 -1.08 -10.38
N GLY A 40 13.72 0.03 -10.43
CA GLY A 40 13.31 0.68 -11.67
C GLY A 40 11.83 0.51 -11.95
N TYR A 41 11.44 0.69 -13.20
CA TYR A 41 10.07 0.51 -13.66
C TYR A 41 10.08 0.12 -15.13
N HIS A 42 8.97 -0.46 -15.59
CA HIS A 42 8.68 -0.60 -17.00
C HIS A 42 7.33 0.04 -17.30
N LEU A 43 7.10 0.35 -18.57
CA LEU A 43 5.83 0.87 -19.04
C LEU A 43 5.12 -0.21 -19.85
N ASP A 44 3.80 -0.27 -19.75
CA ASP A 44 2.99 -1.06 -20.67
C ASP A 44 2.76 -0.34 -22.02
N ALA A 45 1.99 -0.94 -22.92
CA ALA A 45 1.68 -0.36 -24.22
C ALA A 45 0.93 0.99 -24.13
N ALA A 46 0.17 1.20 -23.05
CA ALA A 46 -0.54 2.45 -22.77
C ALA A 46 0.30 3.45 -21.96
N ARG A 47 1.61 3.20 -21.80
CA ARG A 47 2.55 4.04 -21.05
C ARG A 47 2.28 4.09 -19.54
N ARG A 48 1.58 3.09 -19.00
CA ARG A 48 1.27 2.98 -17.57
C ARG A 48 2.43 2.29 -16.84
N PRO A 49 2.87 2.79 -15.66
CA PRO A 49 4.04 2.27 -14.99
C PRO A 49 3.73 1.03 -14.15
N THR A 50 4.66 0.07 -14.19
CA THR A 50 4.86 -0.92 -13.14
C THR A 50 6.18 -0.61 -12.45
N PHE A 51 6.11 -0.19 -11.20
CA PHE A 51 7.30 0.00 -10.36
C PHE A 51 7.80 -1.34 -9.84
N LEU A 52 9.12 -1.52 -9.88
CA LEU A 52 9.81 -2.71 -9.41
C LEU A 52 10.65 -2.31 -8.20
N TYR A 53 10.48 -3.01 -7.09
CA TYR A 53 11.32 -2.79 -5.90
C TYR A 53 11.36 -4.04 -5.03
N ASN A 54 12.41 -4.14 -4.22
CA ASN A 54 12.48 -5.15 -3.18
C ASN A 54 12.12 -4.54 -1.83
N TYR A 55 11.60 -5.36 -0.94
CA TYR A 55 11.48 -5.06 0.48
C TYR A 55 12.06 -6.23 1.28
N GLY A 56 13.36 -6.15 1.60
CA GLY A 56 14.15 -7.29 2.04
C GLY A 56 14.31 -8.29 0.89
N ASP A 57 13.89 -9.53 1.13
CA ASP A 57 13.89 -10.64 0.19
C ASP A 57 12.61 -10.75 -0.65
N ILE A 58 11.63 -9.87 -0.41
CA ILE A 58 10.36 -9.82 -1.14
C ILE A 58 10.53 -8.97 -2.39
N ALA A 59 10.33 -9.55 -3.57
CA ALA A 59 10.24 -8.78 -4.81
C ALA A 59 8.80 -8.28 -5.00
N VAL A 60 8.66 -6.99 -5.29
CA VAL A 60 7.36 -6.32 -5.45
C VAL A 60 7.26 -5.68 -6.83
N GLN A 61 6.14 -5.95 -7.49
CA GLN A 61 5.68 -5.19 -8.65
C GLN A 61 4.45 -4.39 -8.26
N ASP A 62 4.44 -3.11 -8.60
CA ASP A 62 3.38 -2.17 -8.24
C ASP A 62 2.88 -1.45 -9.48
N TYR A 63 1.76 -1.94 -9.99
CA TYR A 63 1.20 -1.52 -11.26
C TYR A 63 0.04 -0.55 -11.04
N PHE A 64 0.04 0.55 -11.79
CA PHE A 64 -0.99 1.59 -11.73
C PHE A 64 -1.78 1.62 -13.04
N GLU A 65 -3.09 1.59 -12.92
CA GLU A 65 -4.03 1.65 -14.03
C GLU A 65 -5.01 2.80 -13.83
N ASP A 66 -5.11 3.69 -14.80
CA ASP A 66 -6.20 4.66 -14.88
C ASP A 66 -7.48 3.98 -15.36
N ALA A 67 -8.60 4.34 -14.75
CA ALA A 67 -9.91 3.81 -15.08
C ALA A 67 -11.00 4.87 -14.86
N ARG A 68 -12.20 4.60 -15.39
CA ARG A 68 -13.38 5.42 -15.18
C ARG A 68 -14.54 4.56 -14.72
N ASP A 69 -15.32 5.06 -13.78
CA ASP A 69 -16.55 4.38 -13.37
C ASP A 69 -17.67 4.54 -14.42
N LYS A 70 -18.84 3.97 -14.13
CA LYS A 70 -20.00 4.02 -15.04
C LYS A 70 -20.48 5.45 -15.31
N GLN A 71 -20.17 6.39 -14.42
CA GLN A 71 -20.53 7.80 -14.53
C GLN A 71 -19.41 8.62 -15.21
N GLY A 72 -18.33 7.97 -15.65
CA GLY A 72 -17.20 8.61 -16.31
C GLY A 72 -16.21 9.28 -15.35
N LYS A 73 -16.39 9.12 -14.03
CA LYS A 73 -15.50 9.68 -13.02
C LYS A 73 -14.22 8.84 -12.94
N ALA A 74 -13.07 9.52 -12.99
CA ALA A 74 -11.77 8.86 -12.98
C ALA A 74 -11.44 8.27 -11.60
N TYR A 75 -10.75 7.14 -11.62
CA TYR A 75 -10.15 6.51 -10.44
C TYR A 75 -8.85 5.79 -10.84
N PHE A 76 -8.01 5.50 -9.86
CA PHE A 76 -6.84 4.64 -10.07
C PHE A 76 -7.06 3.27 -9.49
N LYS A 77 -6.71 2.25 -10.25
CA LYS A 77 -6.53 0.89 -9.77
C LYS A 77 -5.04 0.65 -9.55
N ARG A 78 -4.70 0.08 -8.40
CA ARG A 78 -3.34 -0.29 -8.04
C ARG A 78 -3.28 -1.78 -7.78
N THR A 79 -2.38 -2.48 -8.45
CA THR A 79 -2.16 -3.92 -8.28
C THR A 79 -0.74 -4.16 -7.81
N LEU A 80 -0.61 -4.66 -6.59
CA LEU A 80 0.64 -5.10 -5.99
C LEU A 80 0.78 -6.60 -6.17
N ARG A 81 1.89 -7.05 -6.74
CA ARG A 81 2.28 -8.46 -6.81
C ARG A 81 3.53 -8.67 -5.98
N PHE A 82 3.49 -9.68 -5.14
CA PHE A 82 4.59 -10.08 -4.25
C PHE A 82 5.12 -11.42 -4.72
N GLU A 83 6.43 -11.55 -4.81
CA GLU A 83 7.12 -12.83 -4.93
C GLU A 83 8.01 -12.99 -3.71
N THR A 84 7.75 -14.03 -2.93
CA THR A 84 8.30 -14.19 -1.58
C THR A 84 8.98 -15.56 -1.44
N PRO A 85 10.26 -15.65 -1.04
CA PRO A 85 10.96 -16.94 -0.96
C PRO A 85 10.56 -17.80 0.27
N THR A 86 10.08 -17.15 1.33
CA THR A 86 9.65 -17.75 2.60
C THR A 86 8.38 -17.06 3.09
N GLU A 87 7.54 -17.74 3.85
CA GLU A 87 6.32 -17.11 4.38
C GLU A 87 6.62 -15.85 5.19
N GLN A 88 5.80 -14.80 5.01
CA GLN A 88 5.87 -13.55 5.77
C GLN A 88 4.56 -13.33 6.53
N THR A 89 4.67 -13.39 7.85
CA THR A 89 3.60 -13.00 8.78
C THR A 89 4.22 -12.57 10.13
N PRO A 90 3.86 -11.42 10.71
CA PRO A 90 2.90 -10.44 10.19
C PRO A 90 3.53 -9.53 9.11
N PHE A 91 2.75 -9.18 8.08
CA PHE A 91 3.15 -8.22 7.06
C PHE A 91 2.01 -7.23 6.81
N TYR A 92 2.28 -5.94 6.94
CA TYR A 92 1.26 -4.92 6.78
C TYR A 92 1.58 -4.05 5.57
N PHE A 93 0.55 -3.70 4.82
CA PHE A 93 0.60 -2.65 3.82
C PHE A 93 -0.17 -1.43 4.32
N ARG A 94 0.48 -0.27 4.34
CA ARG A 94 -0.18 1.00 4.65
C ARG A 94 -0.75 1.59 3.36
N ALA A 95 -2.06 1.46 3.18
CA ALA A 95 -2.76 1.82 1.95
C ALA A 95 -3.10 3.30 1.85
N ALA A 96 -3.28 3.96 2.99
CA ALA A 96 -3.65 5.36 3.09
C ALA A 96 -3.25 5.94 4.46
N ALA A 97 -2.97 7.24 4.50
CA ALA A 97 -2.82 8.00 5.74
C ALA A 97 -3.50 9.37 5.61
N GLY A 98 -4.14 9.84 6.69
CA GLY A 98 -4.85 11.12 6.70
C GLY A 98 -5.69 11.35 7.94
N LYS A 99 -6.25 12.55 8.06
CA LYS A 99 -7.19 12.89 9.14
C LYS A 99 -8.60 12.36 8.82
N ASN A 100 -9.34 11.96 9.85
CA ASN A 100 -10.76 11.59 9.79
C ASN A 100 -11.07 10.42 8.83
N ILE A 101 -10.19 9.42 8.75
CA ILE A 101 -10.47 8.20 7.97
C ILE A 101 -11.60 7.43 8.63
N THR A 102 -12.62 7.07 7.87
CA THR A 102 -13.73 6.23 8.32
C THR A 102 -13.72 4.89 7.57
N ALA A 103 -13.99 3.81 8.31
CA ALA A 103 -14.30 2.51 7.72
C ALA A 103 -15.80 2.48 7.38
N ARG A 104 -16.14 2.26 6.11
CA ARG A 104 -17.51 1.96 5.67
C ARG A 104 -17.78 0.45 5.69
N SER A 105 -16.72 -0.34 5.48
CA SER A 105 -16.69 -1.79 5.63
C SER A 105 -15.25 -2.27 5.82
N GLU A 106 -15.03 -3.57 5.97
CA GLU A 106 -13.69 -4.18 6.00
C GLU A 106 -12.91 -4.02 4.67
N ARG A 107 -13.56 -3.56 3.59
CA ARG A 107 -12.96 -3.36 2.26
C ARG A 107 -13.17 -1.95 1.70
N SER A 108 -13.78 -1.05 2.44
CA SER A 108 -14.09 0.29 1.97
C SER A 108 -13.81 1.31 3.06
N PHE A 109 -12.92 2.24 2.75
CA PHE A 109 -12.41 3.25 3.67
C PHE A 109 -12.43 4.59 2.97
N GLY A 110 -12.54 5.68 3.72
CA GLY A 110 -12.44 6.97 3.08
C GLY A 110 -12.51 8.16 4.00
N THR A 111 -12.45 9.32 3.36
CA THR A 111 -12.80 10.63 3.92
C THR A 111 -13.83 11.29 3.00
N ALA A 112 -14.18 12.55 3.27
CA ALA A 112 -14.96 13.36 2.34
C ALA A 112 -14.30 13.52 0.95
N ALA A 113 -12.97 13.34 0.83
CA ALA A 113 -12.21 13.67 -0.40
C ALA A 113 -11.53 12.49 -1.10
N LEU A 114 -11.61 11.28 -0.54
CA LEU A 114 -11.04 10.07 -1.14
C LEU A 114 -11.78 8.84 -0.62
N GLN A 115 -12.10 7.94 -1.54
CA GLN A 115 -12.57 6.60 -1.26
C GLN A 115 -11.50 5.58 -1.69
N LEU A 116 -11.14 4.69 -0.77
CA LEU A 116 -10.25 3.56 -0.99
C LEU A 116 -11.06 2.27 -0.89
N ARG A 117 -10.99 1.44 -1.93
CA ARG A 117 -11.65 0.14 -1.98
C ARG A 117 -10.63 -0.98 -2.18
N ILE A 118 -10.74 -2.04 -1.39
CA ILE A 118 -9.98 -3.28 -1.59
C ILE A 118 -10.82 -4.20 -2.47
N THR A 119 -10.28 -4.60 -3.61
CA THR A 119 -10.99 -5.41 -4.62
C THR A 119 -10.49 -6.84 -4.71
N SER A 120 -9.32 -7.14 -4.13
CA SER A 120 -8.88 -8.52 -3.87
C SER A 120 -9.51 -9.09 -2.59
N ASP A 121 -9.30 -10.38 -2.34
CA ASP A 121 -9.84 -11.09 -1.17
C ASP A 121 -9.05 -10.78 0.12
N HIS A 122 -9.00 -9.49 0.50
CA HIS A 122 -8.26 -8.99 1.64
C HIS A 122 -9.15 -8.05 2.45
N LYS A 123 -8.74 -7.73 3.68
CA LYS A 123 -9.45 -6.82 4.57
C LYS A 123 -8.49 -5.76 5.11
N GLY A 124 -9.00 -4.58 5.35
CA GLY A 124 -8.26 -3.49 5.99
C GLY A 124 -8.79 -3.19 7.38
N ILE A 125 -8.00 -2.45 8.14
CA ILE A 125 -8.36 -1.87 9.43
C ILE A 125 -7.99 -0.40 9.44
N VAL A 126 -8.76 0.40 10.18
CA VAL A 126 -8.37 1.77 10.48
C VAL A 126 -7.57 1.75 11.77
N ARG A 127 -6.35 2.26 11.72
CA ARG A 127 -5.53 2.53 12.90
C ARG A 127 -5.63 4.01 13.24
N GLU A 128 -6.01 4.29 14.49
CA GLU A 128 -6.05 5.65 15.02
C GLU A 128 -4.65 6.18 15.34
N GLY A 129 -4.47 7.49 15.26
CA GLY A 129 -3.20 8.18 15.51
C GLY A 129 -3.26 9.64 15.07
N ASN A 130 -2.15 10.39 15.23
CA ASN A 130 -2.05 11.80 14.82
C ASN A 130 -2.45 12.02 13.34
N ALA A 131 -2.13 11.05 12.48
CA ALA A 131 -2.83 10.80 11.24
C ALA A 131 -3.36 9.36 11.30
N GLY A 132 -4.66 9.18 11.05
CA GLY A 132 -5.24 7.85 10.92
C GLY A 132 -4.70 7.15 9.69
N GLU A 133 -4.64 5.83 9.73
CA GLU A 133 -4.09 5.01 8.66
C GLU A 133 -5.05 3.89 8.28
N VAL A 134 -5.06 3.52 7.00
CA VAL A 134 -5.66 2.25 6.55
C VAL A 134 -4.53 1.25 6.41
N LEU A 135 -4.52 0.23 7.28
CA LEU A 135 -3.59 -0.88 7.22
C LEU A 135 -4.29 -2.10 6.65
N ILE A 136 -3.62 -2.80 5.74
CA ILE A 136 -4.07 -4.08 5.19
C ILE A 136 -3.12 -5.14 5.73
N PRO A 137 -3.55 -5.97 6.70
CA PRO A 137 -2.80 -7.15 7.11
C PRO A 137 -2.72 -8.12 5.94
N LEU A 138 -1.51 -8.62 5.66
CA LEU A 138 -1.19 -9.56 4.61
C LEU A 138 -0.52 -10.78 5.23
N THR A 139 -0.94 -11.95 4.79
CA THR A 139 -0.15 -13.18 4.89
C THR A 139 0.44 -13.42 3.51
N LEU A 140 1.77 -13.40 3.39
CA LEU A 140 2.43 -13.71 2.13
C LEU A 140 3.02 -15.11 2.22
N PRO A 141 2.34 -16.16 1.73
CA PRO A 141 2.96 -17.48 1.61
C PRO A 141 4.16 -17.44 0.66
N LYS A 142 4.99 -18.49 0.72
CA LYS A 142 6.05 -18.70 -0.27
C LYS A 142 5.44 -18.70 -1.69
N GLY A 143 6.07 -17.96 -2.59
CA GLY A 143 5.63 -17.75 -3.96
C GLY A 143 4.85 -16.45 -4.13
N ARG A 144 3.84 -16.50 -5.00
CA ARG A 144 3.13 -15.32 -5.48
C ARG A 144 1.94 -14.96 -4.58
N SER A 145 1.77 -13.67 -4.31
CA SER A 145 0.54 -13.10 -3.74
C SER A 145 0.15 -11.81 -4.48
N THR A 146 -1.11 -11.39 -4.37
CA THR A 146 -1.60 -10.19 -5.06
C THR A 146 -2.62 -9.43 -4.23
N LEU A 147 -2.44 -8.11 -4.17
CA LEU A 147 -3.37 -7.15 -3.56
C LEU A 147 -3.83 -6.17 -4.64
N THR A 148 -5.14 -5.94 -4.75
CA THR A 148 -5.69 -4.95 -5.69
C THR A 148 -6.59 -3.96 -4.97
N LEU A 149 -6.41 -2.69 -5.31
CA LEU A 149 -7.01 -1.54 -4.66
C LEU A 149 -7.55 -0.58 -5.72
N GLU A 150 -8.55 0.21 -5.34
CA GLU A 150 -9.02 1.34 -6.11
C GLU A 150 -9.04 2.60 -5.24
N TYR A 151 -8.66 3.71 -5.85
CA TYR A 151 -8.59 5.04 -5.23
C TYR A 151 -9.40 6.02 -6.07
N GLN A 152 -10.44 6.61 -5.48
CA GLN A 152 -11.35 7.55 -6.15
C GLN A 152 -11.49 8.84 -5.32
N TRP A 153 -11.03 9.96 -5.88
CA TRP A 153 -11.15 11.30 -5.26
C TRP A 153 -12.54 11.89 -5.53
#